data_AF-M2R1W4-F1
#
_entry.id   AF-M2R1W4-F1
#
_cell.length_a   1.000
_cell.length_b   1.000
_cell.length_c   1.000
_cell.angle_alpha   90.00
_cell.angle_beta   90.00
_cell.angle_gamma   90.00
#
_symmetry.space_group_name_H-M   'P 1'
#
loop_
_entity.id
_entity.type
_entity.pdbx_description
1 polymer ?
#
loop_
_entity_poly.entity_id
_entity_poly.type
_entity_poly.pdbx_seq_one_letter_code
_entity_poly.pdbx_strand_id
1 'polypeptide(L)'
;MTIFGLATEQVRLGRLNKYRKTLLGDTTVEDTLKRLNRLTSIEAQTAGSENISKISFLLLPLLLVYDLTASLKMLMQDGTIPTRAIQTDVSELNNSIAELRRETSEMRYDDMVRDCRLWLSPPDPSTNHVNALNSHHEGTATWFTEGEVMQDWKSEGSLWIQGKPGSGKTILWNSELTAFCIPTLSSLTSTVTFAI
;
A
#
# COMPACT_ATOMS: atom_id res chain seq x y z
N MET A 1 -91.57 18.12 17.71
CA MET A 1 -91.63 16.64 17.81
C MET A 1 -93.08 16.22 17.78
N THR A 2 -93.57 15.73 16.64
CA THR A 2 -95.01 15.56 16.37
C THR A 2 -95.54 14.29 17.02
N ILE A 3 -96.63 14.39 17.78
CA ILE A 3 -97.35 13.29 18.46
C ILE A 3 -97.60 12.10 17.51
N PHE A 4 -97.80 12.40 16.22
CA PHE A 4 -98.01 11.40 15.18
C PHE A 4 -96.82 10.44 15.00
N GLY A 5 -95.57 10.94 15.09
CA GLY A 5 -94.37 10.11 14.96
C GLY A 5 -94.15 9.16 16.14
N LEU A 6 -94.55 9.58 17.35
CA LEU A 6 -94.53 8.72 18.54
C LEU A 6 -95.57 7.60 18.44
N ALA A 7 -96.77 7.90 17.91
CA ALA A 7 -97.82 6.90 17.71
C ALA A 7 -97.40 5.83 16.69
N THR A 8 -96.77 6.21 15.57
CA THR A 8 -96.27 5.24 14.59
C THR A 8 -95.16 4.36 15.16
N GLU A 9 -94.25 4.90 15.96
CA GLU A 9 -93.18 4.09 16.55
C GLU A 9 -93.72 3.14 17.63
N GLN A 10 -94.68 3.56 18.44
CA GLN A 10 -95.36 2.66 19.40
C GLN A 10 -96.15 1.55 18.71
N VAL A 11 -96.83 1.83 17.59
CA VAL A 11 -97.50 0.81 16.77
C VAL A 11 -96.48 -0.15 16.15
N ARG A 12 -95.35 0.37 15.67
CA ARG A 12 -94.27 -0.44 15.09
C ARG A 12 -93.68 -1.37 16.14
N LEU A 13 -93.36 -0.85 17.33
CA LEU A 13 -92.86 -1.63 18.47
C LEU A 13 -93.89 -2.66 18.95
N GLY A 14 -95.16 -2.31 19.02
CA GLY A 14 -96.24 -3.22 19.39
C GLY A 14 -96.39 -4.38 18.40
N ARG A 15 -96.35 -4.10 17.10
CA ARG A 15 -96.35 -5.12 16.04
C ARG A 15 -95.10 -5.99 16.12
N LEU A 16 -93.93 -5.40 16.28
CA LEU A 16 -92.67 -6.13 16.38
C LEU A 16 -92.65 -7.04 17.62
N ASN A 17 -93.20 -6.57 18.74
CA ASN A 17 -93.35 -7.36 19.95
C ASN A 17 -94.37 -8.50 19.78
N LYS A 18 -95.44 -8.28 19.00
CA LYS A 18 -96.39 -9.32 18.62
C LYS A 18 -95.73 -10.37 17.72
N TYR A 19 -95.00 -9.94 16.68
CA TYR A 19 -94.23 -10.83 15.82
C TYR A 19 -93.21 -11.63 16.62
N ARG A 20 -92.48 -10.98 17.53
CA ARG A 20 -91.56 -11.63 18.46
C ARG A 20 -92.25 -12.70 19.30
N LYS A 21 -93.40 -12.40 19.91
CA LYS A 21 -94.17 -13.38 20.71
C LYS A 21 -94.71 -14.54 19.86
N THR A 22 -95.08 -14.29 18.60
CA THR A 22 -95.56 -15.33 17.68
C THR A 22 -94.41 -16.19 17.13
N LEU A 23 -93.29 -15.58 16.74
CA LEU A 23 -92.09 -16.28 16.27
C LEU A 23 -91.41 -17.09 17.38
N LEU A 24 -91.26 -16.52 18.57
CA LEU A 24 -90.67 -17.21 19.73
C LEU A 24 -91.66 -18.13 20.45
N GLY A 25 -92.94 -18.11 20.06
CA GLY A 25 -93.96 -19.04 20.55
C GLY A 25 -93.90 -20.41 19.86
N ASP A 26 -93.28 -20.47 18.67
CA ASP A 26 -92.98 -21.72 17.98
C ASP A 26 -91.65 -22.27 18.51
N THR A 27 -91.74 -23.40 19.22
CA THR A 27 -90.58 -24.09 19.80
C THR A 27 -89.54 -24.45 18.75
N THR A 28 -89.95 -24.66 17.50
CA THR A 28 -89.07 -24.98 16.37
C THR A 28 -88.17 -23.80 16.03
N VAL A 29 -88.72 -22.58 16.00
CA VAL A 29 -87.98 -21.36 15.67
C VAL A 29 -87.00 -21.02 16.80
N GLU A 30 -87.42 -21.15 18.05
CA GLU A 30 -86.55 -20.92 19.21
C GLU A 30 -85.37 -21.90 19.24
N ASP A 31 -85.61 -23.19 18.97
CA ASP A 31 -84.55 -24.19 18.88
C ASP A 31 -83.61 -23.92 17.70
N THR A 32 -84.13 -23.48 16.55
CA THR A 32 -83.27 -23.08 15.42
C THR A 32 -82.41 -21.86 15.74
N LEU A 33 -82.93 -20.87 16.47
CA LEU A 33 -82.18 -19.68 16.87
C LEU A 33 -81.08 -20.01 17.88
N LYS A 34 -81.36 -20.89 18.85
CA LYS A 34 -80.36 -21.42 19.79
C LYS A 34 -79.26 -22.19 19.07
N ARG A 35 -79.63 -23.03 18.10
CA ARG A 35 -78.66 -23.75 17.25
C ARG A 35 -77.80 -22.78 16.45
N LEU A 36 -78.39 -21.76 15.85
CA LEU A 36 -77.67 -20.72 15.11
C LEU A 36 -76.66 -20.00 16.00
N ASN A 37 -77.08 -19.51 17.18
CA ASN A 37 -76.17 -18.85 18.13
C ASN A 37 -75.03 -19.76 18.59
N ARG A 38 -75.32 -21.04 18.83
CA ARG A 38 -74.28 -22.04 19.16
C ARG A 38 -73.30 -22.23 18.01
N LEU A 39 -73.79 -22.33 16.77
CA LEU A 39 -72.96 -22.46 15.58
C LEU A 39 -72.10 -21.21 15.38
N THR A 40 -72.66 -20.01 15.52
CA THR A 40 -71.90 -18.75 15.44
C THR A 40 -70.82 -18.66 16.52
N SER A 41 -71.09 -19.12 17.74
CA SER A 41 -70.08 -19.17 18.81
C SER A 41 -68.96 -20.17 18.51
N ILE A 42 -69.30 -21.33 17.93
CA ILE A 42 -68.31 -22.34 17.55
C ILE A 42 -67.47 -21.81 16.38
N GLU A 43 -68.12 -21.24 15.35
CA GLU A 43 -67.45 -20.64 14.19
C GLU A 43 -66.49 -19.52 14.60
N ALA A 44 -66.88 -18.66 15.55
CA ALA A 44 -66.00 -17.64 16.11
C ALA A 44 -64.78 -18.24 16.85
N GLN A 45 -64.98 -19.33 17.61
CA GLN A 45 -63.89 -20.02 18.31
C GLN A 45 -62.95 -20.75 17.34
N THR A 46 -63.49 -21.41 16.31
CA THR A 46 -62.68 -22.10 15.29
C THR A 46 -61.90 -21.10 14.44
N ALA A 47 -62.51 -19.98 14.06
CA ALA A 47 -61.83 -18.88 13.37
C ALA A 47 -60.72 -18.26 14.24
N GLY A 48 -60.97 -18.06 15.54
CA GLY A 48 -59.97 -17.59 16.49
C GLY A 48 -58.76 -18.53 16.61
N SER A 49 -59.01 -19.83 16.74
CA SER A 49 -57.97 -20.86 16.82
C SER A 49 -57.14 -20.95 15.54
N GLU A 50 -57.78 -20.90 14.37
CA GLU A 50 -57.09 -20.87 13.08
C GLU A 50 -56.22 -19.62 12.94
N ASN A 51 -56.72 -18.46 13.36
CA ASN A 51 -55.97 -17.21 13.28
C ASN A 51 -54.75 -17.23 14.21
N ILE A 52 -54.89 -17.73 15.43
CA ILE A 52 -53.74 -17.91 16.34
C ILE A 52 -52.74 -18.89 15.73
N SER A 53 -53.20 -19.99 15.15
CA SER A 53 -52.34 -20.97 14.48
C SER A 53 -51.59 -20.37 13.28
N LYS A 54 -52.28 -19.59 12.45
CA LYS A 54 -51.69 -18.85 11.31
C LYS A 54 -50.66 -17.83 11.79
N ILE A 55 -50.97 -17.06 12.83
CA ILE A 55 -50.06 -16.07 13.42
C ILE A 55 -48.82 -16.76 13.98
N SER A 56 -49.00 -17.85 14.73
CA SER A 56 -47.91 -18.66 15.28
C SER A 56 -47.01 -19.22 14.18
N PHE A 57 -47.61 -19.77 13.11
CA PHE A 57 -46.90 -20.31 11.94
C PHE A 57 -46.07 -19.24 11.21
N LEU A 58 -46.50 -17.97 11.22
CA LEU A 58 -45.79 -16.87 10.55
C LEU A 58 -44.75 -16.19 11.44
N LEU A 59 -45.04 -15.98 12.73
CA LEU A 59 -44.19 -15.19 13.62
C LEU A 59 -43.02 -16.00 14.21
N LEU A 60 -43.21 -17.28 14.53
CA LEU A 60 -42.14 -18.10 15.11
C LEU A 60 -40.93 -18.24 14.18
N PRO A 61 -41.08 -18.56 12.87
CA PRO A 61 -39.95 -18.63 11.96
C PRO A 61 -39.27 -17.27 11.79
N LEU A 62 -40.05 -16.18 11.78
CA LEU A 62 -39.51 -14.83 11.62
C LEU A 62 -38.63 -14.44 12.82
N LEU A 63 -39.08 -14.73 14.04
CA LEU A 63 -38.30 -14.47 15.25
C LEU A 63 -37.02 -15.31 15.29
N LEU A 64 -37.12 -16.59 14.93
CA LEU A 64 -35.97 -17.49 14.89
C LEU A 64 -34.95 -17.07 13.83
N VAL A 65 -35.40 -16.66 12.64
CA VAL A 65 -34.53 -16.13 11.60
C VAL A 65 -33.85 -14.86 12.07
N TYR A 66 -34.58 -13.92 12.69
CA TYR A 66 -34.01 -12.70 13.24
C TYR A 66 -32.90 -13.00 14.26
N ASP A 67 -33.16 -13.85 15.25
CA ASP A 67 -32.19 -14.24 16.28
C ASP A 67 -30.96 -14.94 15.68
N LEU A 68 -31.17 -15.80 14.67
CA LEU A 68 -30.08 -16.45 13.95
C LEU A 68 -29.24 -15.43 13.19
N THR A 69 -29.86 -14.48 12.49
CA THR A 69 -29.13 -13.44 11.77
C THR A 69 -28.35 -12.52 12.70
N ALA A 70 -28.89 -12.18 13.87
CA ALA A 70 -28.20 -11.41 14.89
C ALA A 70 -26.97 -12.18 15.43
N SER A 71 -27.15 -13.47 15.74
CA SER A 71 -26.08 -14.34 16.23
C SER A 71 -24.96 -14.52 15.20
N LEU A 72 -25.32 -14.75 13.93
CA LEU A 72 -24.35 -14.83 12.83
C LEU A 72 -23.60 -13.51 12.65
N LYS A 73 -24.28 -12.37 12.74
CA LYS A 73 -23.62 -11.05 12.64
C LYS A 73 -22.59 -10.83 13.75
N MET A 74 -22.92 -11.22 14.98
CA MET A 74 -21.99 -11.14 16.12
C MET A 74 -20.77 -12.05 15.92
N LEU A 75 -20.99 -13.29 15.45
CA LEU A 75 -19.91 -14.22 15.14
C LEU A 75 -19.00 -13.72 14.01
N MET A 76 -19.59 -13.14 12.96
CA MET A 76 -18.83 -12.56 11.85
C MET A 76 -18.01 -11.32 12.27
N GLN A 77 -18.47 -10.55 13.26
CA GLN A 77 -17.67 -9.44 13.79
C GLN A 77 -16.40 -9.90 14.47
N ASP A 78 -16.44 -11.00 15.22
CA ASP A 78 -15.26 -11.57 15.87
C ASP A 78 -14.22 -12.03 14.85
N GLY A 79 -14.64 -12.70 13.78
CA GLY A 79 -13.76 -13.10 12.67
C GLY A 79 -13.21 -11.94 11.82
N THR A 80 -13.88 -10.78 11.80
CA THR A 80 -13.41 -9.59 11.05
C THR A 80 -12.19 -8.95 11.71
N ILE A 81 -12.05 -9.08 13.04
CA ILE A 81 -10.96 -8.48 13.81
C ILE A 81 -9.58 -9.13 13.52
N PRO A 82 -9.45 -10.46 13.46
CA PRO A 82 -8.26 -11.12 12.97
C PRO A 82 -7.93 -10.75 11.53
N THR A 83 -8.93 -10.68 10.63
CA THR A 83 -8.67 -10.37 9.22
C THR A 83 -8.12 -8.95 9.02
N ARG A 84 -8.63 -7.94 9.74
CA ARG A 84 -8.07 -6.57 9.65
C ARG A 84 -6.66 -6.45 10.24
N ALA A 85 -6.35 -7.21 11.29
CA ALA A 85 -5.02 -7.20 11.90
C ALA A 85 -4.01 -7.80 10.91
N ILE A 86 -4.34 -8.98 10.37
CA ILE A 86 -3.56 -9.63 9.30
C ILE A 86 -3.42 -8.69 8.09
N GLN A 87 -4.48 -8.00 7.67
CA GLN A 87 -4.41 -7.06 6.55
C GLN A 87 -3.45 -5.90 6.83
N THR A 88 -3.42 -5.40 8.07
CA THR A 88 -2.48 -4.36 8.49
C THR A 88 -1.05 -4.88 8.44
N ASP A 89 -0.79 -6.04 9.06
CA ASP A 89 0.54 -6.67 9.10
C ASP A 89 1.07 -6.96 7.69
N VAL A 90 0.22 -7.48 6.79
CA VAL A 90 0.57 -7.71 5.39
C VAL A 90 0.90 -6.40 4.68
N SER A 91 0.20 -5.32 4.98
CA SER A 91 0.47 -4.01 4.38
C SER A 91 1.80 -3.42 4.88
N GLU A 92 2.09 -3.58 6.16
CA GLU A 92 3.36 -3.16 6.77
C GLU A 92 4.54 -3.96 6.18
N LEU A 93 4.42 -5.29 6.10
CA LEU A 93 5.42 -6.14 5.47
C LEU A 93 5.68 -5.76 4.01
N ASN A 94 4.63 -5.46 3.23
CA ASN A 94 4.78 -5.04 1.85
C ASN A 94 5.55 -3.71 1.73
N ASN A 95 5.33 -2.77 2.63
CA ASN A 95 6.07 -1.51 2.68
C ASN A 95 7.55 -1.76 3.00
N SER A 96 7.85 -2.57 4.02
CA SER A 96 9.24 -2.93 4.36
C SER A 96 9.96 -3.64 3.21
N ILE A 97 9.27 -4.53 2.47
CA ILE A 97 9.84 -5.20 1.29
C ILE A 97 10.14 -4.18 0.18
N ALA A 98 9.25 -3.21 -0.04
CA ALA A 98 9.46 -2.17 -1.05
C ALA A 98 10.69 -1.31 -0.69
N GLU A 99 10.87 -0.98 0.58
CA GLU A 99 12.02 -0.23 1.08
C GLU A 99 13.34 -1.01 0.92
N LEU A 100 13.39 -2.27 1.35
CA LEU A 100 14.56 -3.14 1.17
C LEU A 100 14.95 -3.30 -0.30
N ARG A 101 13.98 -3.40 -1.21
CA ARG A 101 14.24 -3.47 -2.66
C ARG A 101 14.89 -2.18 -3.17
N ARG A 102 14.42 -1.02 -2.69
CA ARG A 102 14.99 0.28 -3.04
C ARG A 102 16.44 0.38 -2.56
N GLU A 103 16.69 0.10 -1.28
CA GLU A 103 18.05 0.13 -0.70
C GLU A 103 19.01 -0.83 -1.41
N THR A 104 18.55 -2.05 -1.72
CA THR A 104 19.36 -3.03 -2.46
C THR A 104 19.67 -2.54 -3.87
N SER A 105 18.73 -1.85 -4.53
CA SER A 105 18.95 -1.28 -5.87
C SER A 105 19.95 -0.12 -5.86
N GLU A 106 19.90 0.73 -4.83
CA GLU A 106 20.84 1.83 -4.63
C GLU A 106 22.24 1.31 -4.34
N MET A 107 22.37 0.33 -3.45
CA MET A 107 23.64 -0.33 -3.16
C MET A 107 24.28 -0.93 -4.42
N ARG A 108 23.48 -1.60 -5.26
CA ARG A 108 23.95 -2.14 -6.55
C ARG A 108 24.42 -1.06 -7.52
N TYR A 109 23.77 0.10 -7.51
CA TYR A 109 24.16 1.23 -8.34
C TYR A 109 25.51 1.80 -7.87
N ASP A 110 25.68 1.99 -6.56
CA ASP A 110 26.93 2.49 -5.97
C ASP A 110 28.10 1.54 -6.23
N ASP A 111 27.89 0.23 -6.09
CA ASP A 111 28.89 -0.79 -6.44
C ASP A 111 29.28 -0.71 -7.92
N MET A 112 28.30 -0.60 -8.83
CA MET A 112 28.56 -0.46 -10.26
C MET A 112 29.37 0.82 -10.56
N VAL A 113 29.01 1.94 -9.93
CA VAL A 113 29.73 3.21 -10.10
C VAL A 113 31.17 3.09 -9.57
N ARG A 114 31.37 2.43 -8.43
CA ARG A 114 32.71 2.17 -7.88
C ARG A 114 33.53 1.32 -8.83
N ASP A 115 32.96 0.26 -9.38
CA ASP A 115 33.66 -0.63 -10.30
C ASP A 115 34.03 0.09 -11.61
N CYS A 116 33.14 0.93 -12.15
CA CYS A 116 33.46 1.79 -13.29
C CYS A 116 34.60 2.77 -12.97
N ARG A 117 34.59 3.38 -11.78
CA ARG A 117 35.67 4.28 -11.35
C ARG A 117 37.00 3.55 -11.24
N LEU A 118 37.01 2.33 -10.68
CA LEU A 118 38.21 1.49 -10.57
C LEU A 118 38.73 1.10 -11.96
N TRP A 119 37.84 0.74 -12.89
CA TRP A 119 38.21 0.41 -14.26
C TRP A 119 38.80 1.61 -15.04
N LEU A 120 38.27 2.82 -14.80
CA LEU A 120 38.77 4.06 -15.41
C LEU A 120 39.96 4.68 -14.68
N SER A 121 40.33 4.17 -13.50
CA SER A 121 41.41 4.74 -12.71
C SER A 121 42.74 4.60 -13.46
N PRO A 122 43.57 5.64 -13.51
CA PRO A 122 44.88 5.53 -14.12
C PRO A 122 45.74 4.52 -13.32
N PRO A 123 46.68 3.81 -13.97
CA PRO A 123 47.68 3.02 -13.28
C PRO A 123 48.45 3.87 -12.28
N ASP A 124 48.88 3.28 -11.17
CA ASP A 124 49.66 3.99 -10.15
C ASP A 124 50.93 4.60 -10.77
N PRO A 125 51.06 5.94 -10.79
CA PRO A 125 52.22 6.61 -11.38
C PRO A 125 53.53 6.27 -10.64
N SER A 126 53.47 5.84 -9.38
CA SER A 126 54.65 5.46 -8.60
C SER A 126 55.37 4.26 -9.22
N THR A 127 54.63 3.31 -9.79
CA THR A 127 55.20 2.12 -10.42
C THR A 127 56.02 2.51 -11.66
N ASN A 128 55.48 3.42 -12.47
CA ASN A 128 56.20 3.94 -13.63
C ASN A 128 57.43 4.75 -13.22
N HIS A 129 57.31 5.54 -12.13
CA HIS A 129 58.42 6.29 -11.57
C HIS A 129 59.54 5.36 -11.10
N VAL A 130 59.24 4.33 -10.31
CA VAL A 130 60.22 3.35 -9.82
C VAL A 130 60.89 2.61 -10.97
N ASN A 131 60.13 2.18 -11.98
CA ASN A 131 60.70 1.48 -13.15
C ASN A 131 61.63 2.38 -13.97
N ALA A 132 61.26 3.65 -14.17
CA ALA A 132 62.11 4.62 -14.87
C ALA A 132 63.38 4.94 -14.08
N LEU A 133 63.28 5.02 -12.75
CA LEU A 133 64.41 5.25 -11.85
C LEU A 133 65.36 4.04 -11.82
N ASN A 134 64.83 2.82 -11.76
CA ASN A 134 65.63 1.59 -11.87
C ASN A 134 66.32 1.42 -13.23
N SER A 135 65.75 2.00 -14.29
CA SER A 135 66.32 1.99 -15.64
C SER A 135 67.25 3.17 -15.91
N HIS A 136 67.36 4.11 -14.96
CA HIS A 136 68.24 5.27 -15.09
C HIS A 136 69.69 4.83 -14.86
N HIS A 137 70.57 5.29 -15.74
CA HIS A 137 72.01 5.12 -15.59
C HIS A 137 72.63 6.44 -15.16
N GLU A 138 73.55 6.38 -14.20
CA GLU A 138 74.28 7.55 -13.67
C GLU A 138 74.93 8.35 -14.81
N GLY A 139 74.73 9.68 -14.81
CA GLY A 139 75.13 10.56 -15.90
C GLY A 139 74.16 10.68 -17.08
N THR A 140 73.05 9.93 -17.10
CA THR A 140 71.95 10.16 -18.05
C THR A 140 71.14 11.37 -17.60
N ALA A 141 70.70 12.20 -18.55
CA ALA A 141 69.94 13.44 -18.31
C ALA A 141 70.72 14.62 -17.71
N THR A 142 72.00 14.49 -17.34
CA THR A 142 72.80 15.59 -16.78
C THR A 142 72.93 16.79 -17.72
N TRP A 143 73.03 16.56 -19.04
CA TRP A 143 73.02 17.63 -20.05
C TRP A 143 71.75 18.50 -19.98
N PHE A 144 70.66 17.94 -19.45
CA PHE A 144 69.38 18.60 -19.29
C PHE A 144 69.19 19.15 -17.88
N THR A 145 69.41 18.35 -16.84
CA THR A 145 69.22 18.76 -15.43
C THR A 145 70.23 19.79 -14.94
N GLU A 146 71.47 19.74 -15.45
CA GLU A 146 72.57 20.66 -15.09
C GLU A 146 72.88 21.68 -16.21
N GLY A 147 72.22 21.57 -17.36
CA GLY A 147 72.41 22.46 -18.50
C GLY A 147 71.53 23.71 -18.45
N GLU A 148 71.83 24.67 -19.34
CA GLU A 148 71.05 25.92 -19.49
C GLU A 148 69.59 25.65 -19.91
N VAL A 149 69.34 24.52 -20.58
CA VAL A 149 68.00 24.11 -21.07
C VAL A 149 66.95 24.04 -19.95
N MET A 150 67.34 23.61 -18.75
CA MET A 150 66.43 23.56 -17.59
C MET A 150 66.14 24.97 -17.05
N GLN A 151 67.10 25.89 -17.10
CA GLN A 151 66.89 27.28 -16.69
C GLN A 151 65.97 28.01 -17.67
N ASP A 152 66.20 27.81 -18.96
CA ASP A 152 65.37 28.37 -20.03
C ASP A 152 63.93 27.85 -19.90
N TRP A 153 63.74 26.55 -19.72
CA TRP A 153 62.43 25.95 -19.53
C TRP A 153 61.70 26.50 -18.29
N LYS A 154 62.39 26.66 -17.15
CA LYS A 154 61.79 27.28 -15.95
C LYS A 154 61.29 28.69 -16.20
N SER A 155 61.93 29.43 -17.10
CA SER A 155 61.54 30.80 -17.45
C SER A 155 60.42 30.87 -18.49
N GLU A 156 60.42 29.98 -19.48
CA GLU A 156 59.46 29.98 -20.61
C GLU A 156 58.20 29.13 -20.33
N GLY A 157 58.23 28.24 -19.33
CA GLY A 157 57.08 27.48 -18.83
C GLY A 157 56.68 26.26 -19.67
N SER A 158 57.28 26.04 -20.85
CA SER A 158 57.01 24.87 -21.68
C SER A 158 58.26 24.42 -22.44
N LEU A 159 58.46 23.11 -22.57
CA LEU A 159 59.58 22.50 -23.28
C LEU A 159 59.08 21.34 -24.13
N TRP A 160 59.56 21.28 -25.37
CA TRP A 160 59.19 20.25 -26.33
C TRP A 160 60.38 19.34 -26.65
N ILE A 161 60.38 18.12 -26.11
CA ILE A 161 61.45 17.14 -26.31
C ILE A 161 61.00 16.09 -27.34
N GLN A 162 61.61 16.12 -28.53
CA GLN A 162 61.38 15.11 -29.56
C GLN A 162 62.42 13.97 -29.48
N GLY A 163 61.97 12.75 -29.73
CA GLY A 163 62.86 11.61 -29.85
C GLY A 163 62.10 10.38 -30.33
N LYS A 164 62.82 9.34 -30.76
CA LYS A 164 62.19 8.07 -31.17
C LYS A 164 61.61 7.33 -29.94
N PRO A 165 60.66 6.40 -30.14
CA PRO A 165 60.27 5.46 -29.08
C PRO A 165 61.51 4.78 -28.48
N GLY A 166 61.58 4.67 -27.15
CA GLY A 166 62.74 4.12 -26.46
C GLY A 166 63.93 5.07 -26.25
N SER A 167 63.89 6.33 -26.73
CA SER A 167 64.98 7.31 -26.50
C SER A 167 65.06 7.86 -25.06
N GLY A 168 64.40 7.24 -24.08
CA GLY A 168 64.53 7.63 -22.67
C GLY A 168 63.79 8.90 -22.25
N LYS A 169 62.88 9.45 -23.05
CA LYS A 169 62.10 10.68 -22.71
C LYS A 169 61.40 10.60 -21.35
N THR A 170 60.81 9.45 -21.02
CA THR A 170 60.17 9.21 -19.71
C THR A 170 61.18 9.20 -18.57
N ILE A 171 62.39 8.69 -18.81
CA ILE A 171 63.48 8.65 -17.83
C ILE A 171 64.01 10.08 -17.58
N LEU A 172 64.10 10.92 -18.64
CA LEU A 172 64.49 12.34 -18.52
C LEU A 172 63.54 13.09 -17.57
N TRP A 173 62.22 12.97 -17.76
CA TRP A 173 61.23 13.60 -16.86
C TRP A 173 61.37 13.14 -15.42
N ASN A 174 61.60 11.85 -15.23
CA ASN A 174 61.66 11.25 -13.91
C ASN A 174 62.92 11.68 -13.13
N SER A 175 64.02 11.96 -13.85
CA SER A 175 65.26 12.47 -13.27
C SER A 175 65.12 13.90 -12.70
N GLU A 176 64.21 14.71 -13.25
CA GLU A 176 63.88 16.03 -12.69
C GLU A 176 63.15 15.90 -11.35
N LEU A 177 62.18 14.99 -11.23
CA LEU A 177 61.45 14.78 -9.97
C LEU A 177 62.38 14.38 -8.83
N THR A 178 63.40 13.56 -9.11
CA THR A 178 64.44 13.23 -8.12
C THR A 178 65.35 14.42 -7.78
N ALA A 179 65.70 15.27 -8.76
CA ALA A 179 66.49 16.48 -8.52
C ALA A 179 65.71 17.56 -7.74
N PHE A 180 64.39 17.64 -7.93
CA PHE A 180 63.50 18.60 -7.28
C PHE A 180 63.06 18.18 -5.86
N CYS A 181 63.28 16.92 -5.49
CA CYS A 181 63.01 16.41 -4.14
C CYS A 181 64.10 16.78 -3.11
N ILE A 182 65.10 17.58 -3.51
CA ILE A 182 65.97 18.36 -2.61
C ILE A 182 65.25 19.69 -2.33
N PRO A 183 65.07 20.10 -1.07
CA PRO A 183 63.84 20.76 -0.61
C PRO A 183 63.72 22.22 -1.10
N THR A 184 62.91 22.44 -2.14
CA THR A 184 62.29 23.75 -2.41
C THR A 184 60.96 23.57 -3.17
N LEU A 185 59.95 23.04 -2.48
CA LEU A 185 58.57 23.09 -2.93
C LEU A 185 58.00 24.50 -2.72
N SER A 186 58.20 25.39 -3.70
CA SER A 186 57.31 26.54 -3.86
C SER A 186 57.30 27.01 -5.31
N SER A 187 56.15 26.82 -5.94
CA SER A 187 55.77 27.22 -7.30
C SER A 187 56.46 26.41 -8.41
N LEU A 188 55.65 25.67 -9.18
CA LEU A 188 55.64 25.69 -10.64
C LEU A 188 54.56 24.73 -11.14
N THR A 189 53.48 25.32 -11.66
CA THR A 189 52.44 24.66 -12.45
C THR A 189 52.95 24.49 -13.89
N SER A 190 54.00 23.71 -14.10
CA SER A 190 54.56 23.48 -15.44
C SER A 190 54.01 22.17 -16.02
N THR A 191 53.43 22.25 -17.22
CA THR A 191 52.87 21.10 -17.95
C THR A 191 53.83 20.70 -19.08
N VAL A 192 54.38 19.49 -19.02
CA VAL A 192 55.18 18.92 -20.12
C VAL A 192 54.31 17.98 -20.95
N THR A 193 54.20 18.28 -22.25
CA THR A 193 53.43 17.47 -23.19
C THR A 193 54.38 16.61 -24.02
N PHE A 194 54.23 15.29 -23.93
CA PHE A 194 54.99 14.35 -24.75
C PHE A 194 54.16 13.95 -25.98
N ALA A 195 54.72 14.11 -27.18
CA ALA A 195 54.19 13.46 -28.38
C ALA A 195 54.78 12.05 -28.51
N ILE A 196 53.92 11.05 -28.73
CA ILE A 196 54.29 9.69 -29.13
C ILE A 196 54.48 9.68 -30.65
#